data_AF-A0A951C100-F1
#
_entry.id   AF-A0A951C100-F1
#
_cell.length_a   1.000
_cell.length_b   1.000
_cell.length_c   1.000
_cell.angle_alpha   90.00
_cell.angle_beta   90.00
_cell.angle_gamma   90.00
#
_symmetry.space_group_name_H-M   'P 1'
#
loop_
_entity.id
_entity.type
_entity.pdbx_description
1 polymer ?
#
loop_
_entity_poly.entity_id
_entity_poly.type
_entity_poly.pdbx_seq_one_letter_code
_entity_poly.pdbx_strand_id
1 'polypeptide(L)'
;MTVLATTWLFALASILFLLYKGGMFQNQAGLLGIGASLGGAMANLLDTWRRGSIVDFIDLKRWPVFNGADVAIIGGAVLAFWPGN
;
A
#
# COMPACT_ATOMS: atom_id res chain seq x y z
N MET A 1 6.77 15.43 -11.01
CA MET A 1 7.84 15.37 -9.99
C MET A 1 7.33 15.57 -8.58
N THR A 2 6.46 16.56 -8.33
CA THR A 2 5.85 16.81 -7.01
C THR A 2 4.96 15.66 -6.51
N VAL A 3 4.09 15.12 -7.35
CA VAL A 3 3.18 14.00 -6.99
C VAL A 3 3.97 12.74 -6.58
N LEU A 4 4.99 12.38 -7.36
CA LEU A 4 5.87 11.25 -7.04
C LEU A 4 6.62 11.48 -5.72
N ALA A 5 7.19 12.67 -5.52
CA ALA A 5 7.88 13.00 -4.28
C ALA A 5 6.95 12.92 -3.06
N THR A 6 5.70 13.41 -3.17
CA THR A 6 4.72 13.29 -2.09
C THR A 6 4.33 11.84 -1.81
N THR A 7 4.13 11.00 -2.83
CA THR A 7 3.82 9.57 -2.62
C THR A 7 4.99 8.83 -1.97
N TRP A 8 6.24 9.15 -2.33
CA TRP A 8 7.43 8.57 -1.70
C TRP A 8 7.57 8.98 -0.23
N LEU A 9 7.25 10.23 0.11
CA LEU A 9 7.25 10.71 1.49
C LEU A 9 6.18 10.01 2.34
N PHE A 10 4.97 9.85 1.82
CA PHE A 10 3.91 9.11 2.51
C PHE A 10 4.31 7.64 2.72
N ALA A 11 4.86 6.98 1.69
CA ALA A 11 5.34 5.60 1.81
C ALA A 11 6.42 5.46 2.90
N LEU A 12 7.40 6.37 2.93
CA LEU A 12 8.45 6.38 3.95
C LEU A 12 7.87 6.58 5.36
N ALA A 13 6.95 7.55 5.52
CA ALA A 13 6.29 7.82 6.80
C ALA A 13 5.49 6.60 7.29
N SER A 14 4.77 5.91 6.39
CA SER A 14 4.04 4.68 6.71
C SER A 14 4.98 3.56 7.18
N ILE A 15 6.12 3.37 6.51
CA ILE A 15 7.13 2.38 6.93
C ILE A 15 7.66 2.69 8.33
N LEU A 16 8.05 3.95 8.58
CA LEU A 16 8.55 4.38 9.89
C LEU A 16 7.50 4.21 10.99
N PHE A 17 6.24 4.53 10.70
CA PHE A 17 5.13 4.31 11.62
C PHE A 17 4.93 2.82 11.95
N LEU A 18 4.97 1.94 10.95
CA LEU A 18 4.84 0.49 11.16
C LEU A 18 6.00 -0.09 11.98
N LEU A 19 7.23 0.36 11.74
CA LEU A 19 8.40 -0.04 12.54
C LEU A 19 8.27 0.42 14.00
N TYR A 20 7.78 1.65 14.23
CA TYR A 20 7.53 2.18 15.57
C TYR A 20 6.41 1.43 16.30
N LYS A 21 5.35 1.03 15.59
CA LYS A 21 4.18 0.33 16.14
C LYS A 21 4.26 -1.20 16.01
N GLY A 22 5.43 -1.78 15.74
CA GLY A 22 5.60 -3.20 15.40
C GLY A 22 4.95 -4.21 16.36
N GLY A 23 4.73 -3.86 17.63
CA GLY A 23 4.01 -4.70 18.59
C GLY A 23 2.48 -4.80 18.36
N MET A 24 1.89 -3.94 17.54
CA MET A 24 0.44 -3.82 17.34
C MET A 24 -0.13 -4.86 16.34
N PHE A 25 0.69 -5.39 15.44
CA PHE A 25 0.26 -6.23 14.31
C PHE A 25 0.73 -7.68 14.40
N GLN A 26 0.92 -8.19 15.62
CA GLN A 26 1.50 -9.52 15.88
C GLN A 26 0.54 -10.69 15.62
N ASN A 27 -0.74 -10.43 15.33
CA ASN A 27 -1.70 -11.47 14.96
C ASN A 27 -1.56 -11.83 13.46
N GLN A 28 -2.11 -12.99 13.07
CA GLN A 28 -2.00 -13.46 11.68
C GLN A 28 -2.60 -12.48 10.67
N ALA A 29 -3.74 -11.86 11.00
CA ALA A 29 -4.37 -10.85 10.16
C ALA A 29 -3.48 -9.62 9.97
N GLY A 30 -2.85 -9.16 11.05
CA GLY A 30 -1.84 -8.10 11.08
C GLY A 30 -0.69 -8.36 10.11
N LEU A 31 -0.08 -9.54 10.22
CA LEU A 31 1.05 -9.94 9.38
C LEU A 31 0.66 -10.08 7.90
N LEU A 32 -0.47 -10.72 7.61
CA LEU A 32 -0.97 -10.86 6.23
C LEU A 32 -1.36 -9.52 5.63
N GLY A 33 -1.99 -8.65 6.41
CA GLY A 33 -2.39 -7.31 6.01
C GLY A 33 -1.18 -6.43 5.68
N ILE A 34 -0.18 -6.39 6.57
CA ILE A 34 1.08 -5.67 6.32
C ILE A 34 1.79 -6.24 5.09
N GLY A 35 1.88 -7.57 4.96
CA GLY A 35 2.51 -8.22 3.82
C GLY A 35 1.83 -7.84 2.49
N ALA A 36 0.49 -7.83 2.47
CA ALA A 36 -0.27 -7.39 1.30
C ALA A 36 -0.02 -5.91 0.96
N SER A 37 -0.02 -5.02 1.95
CA SER A 37 0.22 -3.60 1.71
C SER A 37 1.64 -3.31 1.22
N LEU A 38 2.65 -3.99 1.79
CA LEU A 38 4.04 -3.89 1.33
C LEU A 38 4.21 -4.45 -0.08
N GLY A 39 3.53 -5.56 -0.40
CA GLY A 39 3.52 -6.13 -1.74
C GLY A 39 2.94 -5.17 -2.78
N GLY A 40 1.83 -4.51 -2.47
CA GLY A 40 1.25 -3.47 -3.33
C GLY A 40 2.18 -2.27 -3.52
N ALA A 41 2.76 -1.74 -2.44
CA ALA A 41 3.71 -0.64 -2.53
C ALA A 41 4.93 -1.00 -3.41
N MET A 42 5.45 -2.22 -3.27
CA MET A 42 6.55 -2.73 -4.10
C MET A 42 6.16 -2.84 -5.58
N ALA A 43 4.93 -3.24 -5.89
CA ALA A 43 4.44 -3.29 -7.28
C ALA A 43 4.39 -1.90 -7.94
N ASN A 44 3.89 -0.88 -7.23
CA ASN A 44 3.89 0.51 -7.73
C ASN A 44 5.32 1.07 -7.90
N LEU A 45 6.25 0.72 -7.00
CA LEU A 45 7.67 1.04 -7.14
C LEU A 45 8.26 0.39 -8.40
N LEU A 46 7.98 -0.90 -8.62
CA LEU A 46 8.47 -1.66 -9.76
C LEU A 46 7.94 -1.07 -11.08
N ASP A 47 6.69 -0.64 -11.11
CA ASP A 47 6.10 0.04 -12.27
C ASP A 47 6.82 1.36 -12.56
N THR A 48 7.03 2.17 -11.53
CA THR A 48 7.76 3.45 -11.67
C THR A 48 9.19 3.23 -12.13
N TRP A 49 9.88 2.21 -11.61
CA TRP A 49 11.26 1.89 -12.02
C TRP A 49 11.34 1.43 -13.48
N ARG A 50 10.37 0.63 -13.94
CA ARG A 50 10.38 0.08 -15.31
C ARG A 50 9.83 1.05 -16.36
N ARG A 51 8.86 1.89 -16.01
CA ARG A 51 8.06 2.68 -16.97
C ARG A 51 8.12 4.19 -16.73
N GLY A 52 8.67 4.63 -15.60
CA GLY A 52 8.69 6.05 -15.21
C GLY A 52 7.37 6.56 -14.63
N SER A 53 6.34 5.71 -14.52
CA SER A 53 5.04 6.03 -13.96
C SER A 53 4.37 4.80 -13.34
N ILE A 54 3.40 5.04 -12.46
CA ILE A 54 2.45 4.02 -12.00
C ILE A 54 1.43 3.78 -13.12
N VAL A 55 1.03 2.52 -13.33
CA VAL A 55 0.05 2.14 -14.35
C VAL A 55 -1.29 1.86 -13.69
N ASP A 56 -2.27 2.73 -13.94
CA ASP A 56 -3.65 2.54 -13.51
C ASP A 56 -4.48 2.01 -14.67
N PHE A 57 -5.23 0.92 -14.44
CA PHE A 57 -5.94 0.21 -15.51
C PHE A 57 -7.36 -0.23 -15.14
N ILE A 58 -7.77 -0.08 -13.89
CA ILE A 58 -9.12 -0.40 -13.43
C ILE A 58 -9.94 0.89 -13.40
N ASP A 59 -10.93 0.99 -14.28
CA ASP A 59 -11.83 2.15 -14.40
C ASP A 59 -13.28 1.74 -14.12
N LEU A 60 -13.87 2.30 -13.06
CA LEU A 60 -15.28 2.08 -12.67
C LEU A 60 -16.18 3.28 -13.01
N LYS A 61 -15.73 4.19 -13.89
CA LYS A 61 -16.41 5.41 -14.39
C LYS A 61 -16.66 6.51 -13.34
N ARG A 62 -17.35 6.18 -12.24
CA ARG A 62 -17.72 7.12 -11.17
C ARG A 62 -16.70 7.15 -10.02
N TRP A 63 -15.74 6.24 -10.05
CA TRP A 63 -14.67 6.09 -9.08
C TRP A 63 -13.33 6.45 -9.72
N PRO A 64 -12.34 6.98 -8.96
CA PRO A 64 -10.99 7.20 -9.48
C PRO A 64 -10.40 5.93 -10.10
N VAL A 65 -9.61 6.07 -11.16
CA VAL A 65 -8.84 4.95 -11.74
C VAL A 65 -7.83 4.43 -10.72
N PHE A 66 -7.64 3.11 -10.67
CA PHE A 66 -6.72 2.45 -9.74
C PHE A 66 -6.13 1.18 -10.35
N ASN A 67 -5.28 0.50 -9.60
CA ASN A 67 -4.71 -0.79 -9.99
C ASN A 67 -4.77 -1.84 -8.86
N GLY A 68 -4.29 -3.05 -9.14
CA GLY A 68 -4.26 -4.12 -8.15
C GLY A 68 -3.36 -3.83 -6.94
N ALA A 69 -2.32 -3.00 -7.10
CA ALA A 69 -1.46 -2.60 -6.00
C ALA A 69 -2.21 -1.71 -4.99
N ASP A 70 -3.05 -0.80 -5.47
CA ASP A 70 -3.88 0.06 -4.60
C ASP A 70 -4.89 -0.77 -3.79
N VAL A 71 -5.48 -1.79 -4.41
CA VAL A 71 -6.38 -2.74 -3.73
C VAL A 71 -5.63 -3.52 -2.66
N ALA A 72 -4.42 -4.00 -2.95
CA ALA A 72 -3.58 -4.71 -1.98
C ALA A 72 -3.15 -3.80 -0.81
N ILE A 73 -2.85 -2.53 -1.09
CA ILE A 73 -2.51 -1.53 -0.06
C ILE A 73 -3.68 -1.28 0.87
N ILE A 74 -4.86 -0.92 0.34
CA ILE A 74 -6.03 -0.58 1.15
C ILE A 74 -6.60 -1.84 1.84
N GLY A 75 -6.77 -2.93 1.11
CA GLY A 75 -7.27 -4.19 1.66
C GLY A 75 -6.33 -4.77 2.72
N GLY A 76 -5.01 -4.70 2.47
CA GLY A 76 -3.99 -5.08 3.44
C GLY A 76 -4.04 -4.21 4.70
N ALA A 77 -4.22 -2.90 4.57
CA ALA A 77 -4.34 -2.00 5.71
C ALA A 77 -5.61 -2.33 6.53
N VAL A 78 -6.75 -2.51 5.88
CA VAL A 78 -8.01 -2.92 6.54
C VAL A 78 -7.83 -4.24 7.27
N LEU A 79 -7.19 -5.23 6.65
CA LEU A 79 -6.92 -6.52 7.27
C LEU A 79 -5.93 -6.41 8.43
N ALA A 80 -4.92 -5.55 8.32
CA ALA A 80 -3.92 -5.38 9.36
C ALA A 80 -4.52 -4.80 10.65
N PHE A 81 -5.47 -3.87 10.52
CA PHE A 81 -6.20 -3.30 11.65
C PHE A 81 -7.43 -4.11 12.06
N TRP A 82 -7.70 -5.23 11.38
CA TRP A 82 -8.83 -6.07 11.74
C TRP A 82 -8.62 -6.69 13.13
N PRO A 83 -9.52 -6.45 14.10
CA PRO A 83 -9.30 -6.83 15.49
C PRO A 83 -9.29 -8.35 15.72
N GLY A 84 -9.64 -9.17 14.72
CA GLY A 84 -9.40 -10.61 14.74
C GLY A 84 -9.89 -11.27 16.02
N ASN A 85 -11.21 -11.23 16.23
CA ASN A 85 -11.90 -11.84 17.37
C ASN A 85 -11.46 -13.29 17.61
#